data_AF-A0A544VQY8-F1
#
_entry.id   AF-A0A544VQY8-F1
#
_cell.length_a   1.000
_cell.length_b   1.000
_cell.length_c   1.000
_cell.angle_alpha   90.00
_cell.angle_beta   90.00
_cell.angle_gamma   90.00
#
_symmetry.space_group_name_H-M   'P 1'
#
loop_
_entity.id
_entity.type
_entity.pdbx_description
1 polymer ?
#
loop_
_entity_poly.entity_id
_entity_poly.type
_entity_poly.pdbx_seq_one_letter_code
_entity_poly.pdbx_strand_id
1 'polypeptide(L)'
;MAIRAAVERWDKVLIAVETTRESWLIPEAMTPEVRKHQYQRDLPMIIETLFSQFVHAWNTDRPDEDSDLHRVLEPIAHAIAAPLDYGRAALPQVDPMMAAIAEARSELQQISGPANAAEVVDDIEHLLKVTVLVARVSHQGSTKIVDDELQARFDAINKNELRGAKYFDLHTFQAVEQPSKTTISLQVLLSMIDPGIATLAERMNPFPDETYPPIMKQFAAQWVVNFYTEWDEHFRHQLALAHECKSTEVRSDYFADLGKMRHDYVHNRGICRNSARNKVLKWYRKGDIMIPKHANYRQLMEAFPSEELRTLKPSPVTVQRQPVKANADPELTRQFLVKAENLGITKDAALDQALANWLTARSG
;
A
#
# COMPACT_ATOMS: atom_id res chain seq x y z
N MET A 1 4.94 12.04 -0.74
CA MET A 1 5.32 10.65 -0.38
C MET A 1 5.17 9.72 -1.59
N ALA A 2 4.24 10.00 -2.52
CA ALA A 2 4.05 9.31 -3.81
C ALA A 2 5.37 9.29 -4.64
N ILE A 3 5.84 10.47 -5.10
CA ILE A 3 7.17 10.61 -5.76
C ILE A 3 8.27 9.90 -4.98
N ARG A 4 8.25 10.00 -3.65
CA ARG A 4 9.28 9.39 -2.81
C ARG A 4 9.25 7.85 -2.88
N ALA A 5 8.08 7.21 -2.93
CA ALA A 5 7.98 5.76 -3.04
C ALA A 5 8.42 5.25 -4.43
N ALA A 6 8.04 5.96 -5.50
CA ALA A 6 8.51 5.66 -6.85
C ALA A 6 10.03 5.86 -6.98
N VAL A 7 10.56 6.98 -6.48
CA VAL A 7 12.01 7.27 -6.43
C VAL A 7 12.75 6.22 -5.61
N GLU A 8 12.28 5.86 -4.41
CA GLU A 8 12.90 4.82 -3.57
C GLU A 8 12.86 3.44 -4.24
N ARG A 9 11.79 3.12 -4.98
CA ARG A 9 11.67 1.87 -5.75
C ARG A 9 12.70 1.82 -6.87
N TRP A 10 12.81 2.88 -7.65
CA TRP A 10 13.78 2.97 -8.75
C TRP A 10 15.23 3.04 -8.25
N ASP A 11 15.52 3.77 -7.17
CA ASP A 11 16.86 3.77 -6.56
C ASP A 11 17.26 2.35 -6.11
N LYS A 12 16.33 1.55 -5.55
CA LYS A 12 16.62 0.13 -5.24
C LYS A 12 16.93 -0.70 -6.48
N VAL A 13 16.25 -0.48 -7.61
CA VAL A 13 16.57 -1.14 -8.88
C VAL A 13 17.98 -0.79 -9.32
N LEU A 14 18.36 0.49 -9.24
CA LEU A 14 19.70 0.95 -9.61
C LEU A 14 20.80 0.44 -8.67
N ILE A 15 20.55 0.42 -7.35
CA ILE A 15 21.44 -0.18 -6.34
C ILE A 15 21.67 -1.67 -6.64
N ALA A 16 20.64 -2.39 -7.06
CA ALA A 16 20.78 -3.81 -7.38
C ALA A 16 21.69 -4.05 -8.59
N VAL A 17 21.66 -3.16 -9.60
CA VAL A 17 22.60 -3.20 -10.73
C VAL A 17 24.03 -2.96 -10.24
N GLU A 18 24.27 -1.94 -9.42
CA GLU A 18 25.59 -1.65 -8.83
C GLU A 18 26.11 -2.81 -7.98
N THR A 19 25.27 -3.35 -7.08
CA THR A 19 25.62 -4.48 -6.21
C THR A 19 25.97 -5.72 -7.04
N THR A 20 25.23 -5.95 -8.13
CA THR A 20 25.51 -7.07 -9.04
C THR A 20 26.84 -6.84 -9.77
N ARG A 21 27.14 -5.60 -10.19
CA ARG A 21 28.43 -5.24 -10.79
C ARG A 21 29.59 -5.50 -9.84
N GLU A 22 29.50 -5.07 -8.59
CA GLU A 22 30.53 -5.29 -7.56
C GLU A 22 30.75 -6.78 -7.31
N SER A 23 29.67 -7.57 -7.26
CA SER A 23 29.72 -9.02 -7.06
C SER A 23 30.31 -9.78 -8.26
N TRP A 24 30.17 -9.24 -9.47
CA TRP A 24 30.74 -9.80 -10.69
C TRP A 24 32.21 -9.42 -10.90
N LEU A 25 32.65 -8.30 -10.33
CA LEU A 25 34.03 -7.83 -10.35
C LEU A 25 34.85 -8.47 -9.22
N ILE A 26 34.78 -9.78 -9.01
CA ILE A 26 35.79 -10.52 -8.21
C ILE A 26 36.95 -10.86 -9.16
N PRO A 27 37.99 -10.00 -9.27
CA PRO A 27 38.97 -10.06 -10.35
C PRO A 27 40.16 -10.96 -9.97
N GLU A 28 40.20 -11.42 -8.73
CA GLU A 28 41.35 -12.06 -8.07
C GLU A 28 41.69 -13.44 -8.65
N ALA A 29 40.78 -14.04 -9.43
CA ALA A 29 40.96 -15.36 -10.02
C ALA A 29 41.30 -15.36 -11.53
N MET A 30 41.30 -14.22 -12.22
CA MET A 30 41.43 -14.17 -13.69
C MET A 30 42.65 -13.38 -14.18
N THR A 31 43.46 -14.00 -15.05
CA THR A 31 44.56 -13.33 -15.76
C THR A 31 44.02 -12.30 -16.77
N PRO A 32 44.79 -11.24 -17.11
CA PRO A 32 44.37 -10.20 -18.05
C PRO A 32 43.94 -10.71 -19.43
N GLU A 33 44.55 -11.79 -19.94
CA GLU A 33 44.23 -12.38 -21.25
C GLU A 33 42.93 -13.19 -21.23
N VAL A 34 42.69 -13.97 -20.16
CA VAL A 34 41.42 -14.69 -19.96
C VAL A 34 40.29 -13.69 -19.81
N ARG A 35 40.53 -12.62 -19.05
CA ARG A 35 39.60 -11.50 -18.87
C ARG A 35 39.19 -10.87 -20.22
N LYS A 36 40.16 -10.58 -21.09
CA LYS A 36 39.90 -9.96 -22.40
C LYS A 36 39.08 -10.84 -23.35
N HIS A 37 39.39 -12.13 -23.46
CA HIS A 37 38.69 -13.03 -24.38
C HIS A 37 37.31 -13.48 -23.88
N GLN A 38 37.18 -13.66 -22.57
CA GLN A 38 35.90 -14.03 -21.96
C GLN A 38 34.89 -12.89 -22.09
N TYR A 39 35.32 -11.65 -21.85
CA TYR A 39 34.48 -10.47 -22.02
C TYR A 39 34.08 -10.15 -23.47
N GLN A 40 34.77 -10.68 -24.49
CA GLN A 40 34.30 -10.54 -25.88
C GLN A 40 33.17 -11.53 -26.22
N ARG A 41 33.23 -12.76 -25.66
CA ARG A 41 32.23 -13.81 -25.95
C ARG A 41 30.99 -13.71 -25.08
N ASP A 42 31.13 -13.22 -23.85
CA ASP A 42 30.08 -13.25 -22.84
C ASP A 42 29.29 -11.92 -22.73
N LEU A 43 29.51 -10.96 -23.64
CA LEU A 43 28.88 -9.63 -23.61
C LEU A 43 27.34 -9.67 -23.45
N PRO A 44 26.56 -10.49 -24.19
CA PRO A 44 25.12 -10.61 -23.94
C PRO A 44 24.78 -11.07 -22.53
N MET A 45 25.51 -12.06 -22.00
CA MET A 45 25.30 -12.61 -20.66
C MET A 45 25.62 -11.56 -19.58
N ILE A 46 26.66 -10.76 -19.79
CA ILE A 46 27.04 -9.67 -18.88
C ILE A 46 25.94 -8.64 -18.82
N ILE A 47 25.44 -8.20 -19.98
CA ILE A 47 24.38 -7.20 -20.03
C ILE A 47 23.10 -7.73 -19.39
N GLU A 48 22.71 -8.96 -19.71
CA GLU A 48 21.55 -9.61 -19.09
C GLU A 48 21.73 -9.71 -17.56
N THR A 49 22.89 -10.14 -17.09
CA THR A 49 23.12 -10.34 -15.66
C THR A 49 23.12 -9.01 -14.90
N LEU A 50 23.75 -7.97 -15.46
CA LEU A 50 23.86 -6.67 -14.81
C LEU A 50 22.55 -5.87 -14.88
N PHE A 51 21.91 -5.84 -16.05
CA PHE A 51 20.85 -4.86 -16.34
C PHE A 51 19.44 -5.45 -16.45
N SER A 52 19.26 -6.77 -16.40
CA SER A 52 17.91 -7.38 -16.53
C SER A 52 16.90 -6.82 -15.53
N GLN A 53 17.30 -6.55 -14.27
CA GLN A 53 16.40 -5.96 -13.29
C GLN A 53 15.89 -4.57 -13.71
N PHE A 54 16.79 -3.73 -14.23
CA PHE A 54 16.41 -2.43 -14.77
C PHE A 54 15.52 -2.59 -16.01
N VAL A 55 15.92 -3.43 -16.97
CA VAL A 55 15.16 -3.64 -18.21
C VAL A 55 13.75 -4.19 -17.92
N HIS A 56 13.62 -5.13 -16.98
CA HIS A 56 12.33 -5.67 -16.56
C HIS A 56 11.45 -4.62 -15.88
N ALA A 57 12.01 -3.81 -14.98
CA ALA A 57 11.29 -2.70 -14.38
C ALA A 57 10.86 -1.66 -15.43
N TRP A 58 11.76 -1.30 -16.35
CA TRP A 58 11.51 -0.34 -17.43
C TRP A 58 10.45 -0.78 -18.43
N ASN A 59 10.23 -2.08 -18.57
CA ASN A 59 9.22 -2.64 -19.45
C ASN A 59 7.88 -2.90 -18.76
N THR A 60 7.84 -3.00 -17.43
CA THR A 60 6.63 -3.35 -16.68
C THR A 60 6.07 -2.23 -15.81
N ASP A 61 6.90 -1.25 -15.43
CA ASP A 61 6.58 -0.16 -14.50
C ASP A 61 7.24 1.16 -14.95
N ARG A 62 7.27 1.42 -16.26
CA ARG A 62 7.87 2.64 -16.82
C ARG A 62 7.15 3.88 -16.29
N PRO A 63 7.86 4.92 -15.83
CA PRO A 63 7.22 6.19 -15.48
C PRO A 63 6.65 6.90 -16.72
N ASP A 64 5.62 7.71 -16.52
CA ASP A 64 4.98 8.54 -17.56
C ASP A 64 6.01 9.40 -18.30
N GLU A 65 5.89 9.53 -19.63
CA GLU A 65 6.87 10.25 -20.47
C GLU A 65 7.08 11.71 -20.05
N ASP A 66 6.04 12.34 -19.49
CA ASP A 66 6.08 13.73 -19.01
C ASP A 66 6.63 13.87 -17.57
N SER A 67 7.04 12.78 -16.91
CA SER A 67 7.52 12.79 -15.53
C SER A 67 9.01 13.11 -15.39
N ASP A 68 9.37 13.73 -14.26
CA ASP A 68 10.79 13.89 -13.88
C ASP A 68 11.50 12.55 -13.72
N LEU A 69 10.77 11.54 -13.24
CA LEU A 69 11.31 10.20 -13.06
C LEU A 69 11.66 9.53 -14.39
N HIS A 70 10.82 9.70 -15.41
CA HIS A 70 11.11 9.24 -16.76
C HIS A 70 12.36 9.92 -17.32
N ARG A 71 12.42 11.25 -17.22
CA ARG A 71 13.56 12.06 -17.69
C ARG A 71 14.90 11.61 -17.09
N VAL A 72 14.90 11.22 -15.81
CA VAL A 72 16.11 10.74 -15.11
C VAL A 72 16.49 9.31 -15.53
N LEU A 73 15.53 8.44 -15.81
CA LEU A 73 15.77 7.01 -16.07
C LEU A 73 15.95 6.68 -17.56
N GLU A 74 15.35 7.47 -18.46
CA GLU A 74 15.41 7.29 -19.91
C GLU A 74 16.85 7.18 -20.47
N PRO A 75 17.84 7.99 -20.02
CA PRO A 75 19.22 7.86 -20.46
C PRO A 75 19.83 6.47 -20.21
N ILE A 76 19.45 5.80 -19.12
CA ILE A 76 19.90 4.43 -18.82
C ILE A 76 19.33 3.46 -19.84
N ALA A 77 18.02 3.57 -20.13
CA ALA A 77 17.36 2.71 -21.11
C ALA A 77 17.98 2.88 -22.51
N HIS A 78 18.27 4.12 -22.91
CA HIS A 78 18.98 4.41 -24.15
C HIS A 78 20.41 3.82 -24.18
N ALA A 79 21.14 3.93 -23.07
CA ALA A 79 22.49 3.37 -22.96
C ALA A 79 22.50 1.84 -23.09
N ILE A 80 21.52 1.15 -22.47
CA ILE A 80 21.39 -0.31 -22.53
C ILE A 80 20.93 -0.78 -23.93
N ALA A 81 20.04 -0.03 -24.58
CA ALA A 81 19.52 -0.36 -25.90
C ALA A 81 20.50 -0.04 -27.05
N ALA A 82 21.61 0.65 -26.76
CA ALA A 82 22.60 1.02 -27.76
C ALA A 82 23.20 -0.24 -28.44
N PRO A 83 23.46 -0.20 -29.77
CA PRO A 83 24.04 -1.33 -30.48
C PRO A 83 25.38 -1.77 -29.89
N LEU A 84 25.52 -3.08 -29.66
CA LEU A 84 26.72 -3.70 -29.12
C LEU A 84 27.72 -4.04 -30.23
N ASP A 85 29.00 -3.76 -29.99
CA ASP A 85 30.11 -4.20 -30.83
C ASP A 85 30.73 -5.47 -30.25
N TYR A 86 30.28 -6.62 -30.76
CA TYR A 86 30.80 -7.94 -30.38
C TYR A 86 32.28 -8.16 -30.75
N GLY A 87 32.88 -7.28 -31.55
CA GLY A 87 34.31 -7.27 -31.83
C GLY A 87 35.15 -6.61 -30.73
N ARG A 88 34.53 -5.87 -29.80
CA ARG A 88 35.20 -5.15 -28.70
C ARG A 88 35.02 -5.85 -27.36
N ALA A 89 35.90 -5.55 -26.42
CA ALA A 89 35.77 -6.02 -25.04
C ALA A 89 34.47 -5.48 -24.42
N ALA A 90 33.85 -6.25 -23.51
CA ALA A 90 32.60 -5.83 -22.85
C ALA A 90 32.76 -4.61 -21.95
N LEU A 91 33.81 -4.55 -21.12
CA LEU A 91 33.93 -3.51 -20.07
C LEU A 91 33.79 -2.07 -20.61
N PRO A 92 34.50 -1.65 -21.68
CA PRO A 92 34.32 -0.30 -22.24
C PRO A 92 32.94 -0.02 -22.83
N GLN A 93 32.15 -1.07 -23.14
CA GLN A 93 30.77 -0.94 -23.62
C GLN A 93 29.76 -0.88 -22.46
N VAL A 94 30.11 -1.47 -21.30
CA VAL A 94 29.31 -1.45 -20.06
C VAL A 94 29.55 -0.16 -19.26
N ASP A 95 30.76 0.40 -19.30
CA ASP A 95 31.12 1.61 -18.54
C ASP A 95 30.18 2.80 -18.79
N PRO A 96 29.77 3.12 -20.04
CA PRO A 96 28.78 4.17 -20.29
C PRO A 96 27.41 3.90 -19.67
N MET A 97 26.95 2.63 -19.67
CA MET A 97 25.67 2.25 -19.06
C MET A 97 25.72 2.47 -17.55
N MET A 98 26.83 2.11 -16.92
CA MET A 98 27.03 2.30 -15.48
C MET A 98 27.25 3.77 -15.11
N ALA A 99 27.87 4.56 -15.98
CA ALA A 99 27.95 6.01 -15.81
C ALA A 99 26.55 6.64 -15.81
N ALA A 100 25.69 6.24 -16.74
CA ALA A 100 24.28 6.68 -16.78
C ALA A 100 23.53 6.30 -15.49
N ILE A 101 23.78 5.11 -14.92
CA ILE A 101 23.20 4.71 -13.63
C ILE A 101 23.67 5.62 -12.50
N ALA A 102 24.97 5.89 -12.40
CA ALA A 102 25.52 6.71 -11.34
C ALA A 102 24.99 8.17 -11.41
N GLU A 103 24.88 8.72 -12.62
CA GLU A 103 24.29 10.03 -12.87
C GLU A 103 22.81 10.05 -12.48
N ALA A 104 22.01 9.10 -12.98
CA ALA A 104 20.61 8.99 -12.66
C ALA A 104 20.35 8.88 -11.15
N ARG A 105 21.16 8.10 -10.41
CA ARG A 105 21.04 8.01 -8.95
C ARG A 105 21.32 9.34 -8.24
N SER A 106 22.29 10.11 -8.73
CA SER A 106 22.55 11.45 -8.21
C SER A 106 21.37 12.39 -8.49
N GLU A 107 20.71 12.28 -9.64
CA GLU A 107 19.55 13.09 -10.00
C GLU A 107 18.27 12.67 -9.28
N LEU A 108 18.05 11.37 -9.06
CA LEU A 108 16.90 10.83 -8.31
C LEU A 108 16.78 11.48 -6.92
N GLN A 109 17.90 11.74 -6.26
CA GLN A 109 17.94 12.39 -4.95
C GLN A 109 17.51 13.87 -4.99
N GLN A 110 17.53 14.48 -6.18
CA GLN A 110 17.16 15.87 -6.40
C GLN A 110 15.72 16.01 -6.90
N ILE A 111 15.03 14.91 -7.25
CA ILE A 111 13.62 14.96 -7.62
C ILE A 111 12.82 15.45 -6.40
N SER A 112 12.38 16.69 -6.48
CA SER A 112 11.54 17.35 -5.50
C SER A 112 10.43 18.08 -6.23
N GLY A 113 9.18 17.71 -5.97
CA GLY A 113 8.03 18.34 -6.60
C GLY A 113 6.72 17.73 -6.13
N PRO A 114 5.58 18.37 -6.42
CA PRO A 114 4.29 17.70 -6.34
C PRO A 114 4.21 16.69 -7.49
N ALA A 115 3.81 15.44 -7.18
CA ALA A 115 3.50 14.50 -8.23
C ALA A 115 2.32 15.06 -9.01
N ASN A 116 2.35 14.92 -10.33
CA ASN A 116 1.16 15.21 -11.12
C ASN A 116 0.04 14.24 -10.69
N ALA A 117 -1.22 14.55 -11.01
CA ALA A 117 -2.34 13.73 -10.53
C ALA A 117 -2.25 12.26 -11.00
N ALA A 118 -1.68 12.00 -12.19
CA ALA A 118 -1.49 10.66 -12.72
C ALA A 118 -0.53 9.85 -11.84
N GLU A 119 0.65 10.38 -11.53
CA GLU A 119 1.63 9.75 -10.66
C GLU A 119 1.08 9.46 -9.26
N VAL A 120 0.35 10.42 -8.67
CA VAL A 120 -0.27 10.19 -7.36
C VAL A 120 -1.26 9.03 -7.43
N VAL A 121 -2.08 8.95 -8.49
CA VAL A 121 -3.05 7.87 -8.68
C VAL A 121 -2.37 6.53 -8.88
N ASP A 122 -1.30 6.47 -9.66
CA ASP A 122 -0.53 5.25 -9.88
C ASP A 122 0.11 4.73 -8.60
N ASP A 123 0.63 5.61 -7.74
CA ASP A 123 1.17 5.21 -6.44
C ASP A 123 0.08 4.71 -5.49
N ILE A 124 -1.12 5.31 -5.50
CA ILE A 124 -2.26 4.79 -4.74
C ILE A 124 -2.64 3.38 -5.24
N GLU A 125 -2.71 3.18 -6.55
CA GLU A 125 -3.06 1.90 -7.15
C GLU A 125 -2.00 0.83 -6.86
N HIS A 126 -0.72 1.21 -6.93
CA HIS A 126 0.39 0.35 -6.57
C HIS A 126 0.32 -0.06 -5.09
N LEU A 127 0.10 0.91 -4.19
CA LEU A 127 -0.08 0.61 -2.78
C LEU A 127 -1.28 -0.32 -2.55
N LEU A 128 -2.39 -0.13 -3.27
CA LEU A 128 -3.55 -1.02 -3.21
C LEU A 128 -3.17 -2.45 -3.59
N LYS A 129 -2.48 -2.63 -4.72
CA LYS A 129 -2.02 -3.95 -5.21
C LYS A 129 -1.09 -4.64 -4.21
N VAL A 130 -0.12 -3.91 -3.65
CA VAL A 130 0.79 -4.43 -2.61
C VAL A 130 0.02 -4.78 -1.34
N THR A 131 -0.92 -3.93 -0.92
CA THR A 131 -1.78 -4.15 0.25
C THR A 131 -2.62 -5.42 0.09
N VAL A 132 -3.23 -5.62 -1.08
CA VAL A 132 -3.98 -6.83 -1.42
C VAL A 132 -3.05 -8.05 -1.44
N LEU A 133 -1.88 -7.94 -2.07
CA LEU A 133 -0.88 -9.01 -2.09
C LEU A 133 -0.55 -9.45 -0.66
N VAL A 134 -0.13 -8.51 0.20
CA VAL A 134 0.20 -8.77 1.61
C VAL A 134 -0.99 -9.44 2.29
N ALA A 135 -2.18 -8.83 2.27
CA ALA A 135 -3.37 -9.40 2.92
C ALA A 135 -3.70 -10.83 2.47
N ARG A 136 -3.47 -11.13 1.19
CA ARG A 136 -3.74 -12.43 0.57
C ARG A 136 -2.68 -13.48 0.90
N VAL A 137 -1.41 -13.10 1.02
CA VAL A 137 -0.29 -14.03 1.30
C VAL A 137 0.06 -14.13 2.79
N SER A 138 -0.32 -13.17 3.63
CA SER A 138 0.08 -13.10 5.04
C SER A 138 -0.30 -14.35 5.85
N HIS A 139 -1.39 -15.04 5.50
CA HIS A 139 -1.76 -16.28 6.18
C HIS A 139 -0.91 -17.49 5.74
N GLN A 140 -0.28 -17.46 4.56
CA GLN A 140 0.46 -18.61 4.00
C GLN A 140 1.66 -19.00 4.85
N GLY A 141 2.41 -18.02 5.37
CA GLY A 141 3.53 -18.28 6.28
C GLY A 141 3.07 -18.95 7.57
N SER A 142 1.94 -18.49 8.12
CA SER A 142 1.33 -19.08 9.31
C SER A 142 0.78 -20.49 9.04
N THR A 143 0.17 -20.73 7.88
CA THR A 143 -0.26 -22.07 7.43
C THR A 143 0.93 -23.01 7.34
N LYS A 144 2.05 -22.58 6.76
CA LYS A 144 3.27 -23.40 6.68
C LYS A 144 3.79 -23.81 8.06
N ILE A 145 3.85 -22.89 9.02
CA ILE A 145 4.28 -23.21 10.40
C ILE A 145 3.37 -24.28 11.02
N VAL A 146 2.07 -24.18 10.79
CA VAL A 146 1.08 -25.15 11.28
C VAL A 146 1.23 -26.51 10.60
N ASP A 147 1.36 -26.52 9.27
CA ASP A 147 1.53 -27.76 8.49
C ASP A 147 2.80 -28.50 8.90
N ASP A 148 3.91 -27.77 9.09
CA ASP A 148 5.18 -28.33 9.55
C ASP A 148 5.02 -28.95 10.97
N GLU A 149 4.27 -28.32 11.88
CA GLU A 149 3.98 -28.88 13.21
C GLU A 149 3.04 -30.09 13.15
N LEU A 150 2.00 -30.06 12.32
CA LEU A 150 1.07 -31.19 12.13
C LEU A 150 1.81 -32.39 11.56
N GLN A 151 2.63 -32.19 10.52
CA GLN A 151 3.46 -33.24 9.94
C GLN A 151 4.39 -33.85 11.00
N ALA A 152 5.07 -32.99 11.77
CA ALA A 152 6.01 -33.46 12.77
C ALA A 152 5.32 -34.15 13.98
N ARG A 153 4.02 -33.91 14.20
CA ARG A 153 3.17 -34.71 15.11
C ARG A 153 2.81 -36.06 14.52
N PHE A 154 2.40 -36.12 13.26
CA PHE A 154 2.11 -37.39 12.58
C PHE A 154 3.35 -38.30 12.56
N ASP A 155 4.52 -37.75 12.28
CA ASP A 155 5.78 -38.50 12.28
C ASP A 155 6.11 -39.07 13.65
N ALA A 156 5.89 -38.31 14.73
CA ALA A 156 6.11 -38.78 16.10
C ALA A 156 5.12 -39.89 16.48
N ILE A 157 3.84 -39.78 16.10
CA ILE A 157 2.85 -40.83 16.32
C ILE A 157 3.27 -42.12 15.59
N ASN A 158 3.69 -42.02 14.32
CA ASN A 158 4.15 -43.17 13.54
C ASN A 158 5.40 -43.85 14.15
N LYS A 159 6.24 -43.08 14.85
CA LYS A 159 7.43 -43.58 15.56
C LYS A 159 7.15 -43.98 17.02
N ASN A 160 5.91 -43.85 17.49
CA ASN A 160 5.52 -44.05 18.88
C ASN A 160 6.31 -43.19 19.88
N GLU A 161 6.63 -41.95 19.48
CA GLU A 161 7.35 -40.96 20.27
C GLU A 161 6.36 -39.99 20.94
N LEU A 162 6.56 -39.72 22.24
CA LEU A 162 5.81 -38.72 22.97
C LEU A 162 6.34 -37.31 22.63
N ARG A 163 5.51 -36.48 21.99
CA ARG A 163 5.79 -35.04 21.84
C ARG A 163 5.02 -34.23 22.89
N GLY A 164 5.76 -33.41 23.63
CA GLY A 164 5.18 -32.39 24.51
C GLY A 164 4.55 -31.23 23.75
N ALA A 165 3.84 -30.36 24.48
CA ALA A 165 3.36 -29.11 23.94
C ALA A 165 4.52 -28.25 23.45
N LYS A 166 4.34 -27.59 22.31
CA LYS A 166 5.34 -26.71 21.69
C LYS A 166 4.78 -25.30 21.55
N TYR A 167 5.68 -24.35 21.58
CA TYR A 167 5.43 -22.94 21.36
C TYR A 167 6.22 -22.47 20.13
N PHE A 168 5.75 -21.43 19.46
CA PHE A 168 6.46 -20.78 18.37
C PHE A 168 7.04 -19.46 18.88
N ASP A 169 8.36 -19.31 18.80
CA ASP A 169 9.05 -18.09 19.20
C ASP A 169 9.04 -17.08 18.04
N LEU A 170 8.35 -15.95 18.25
CA LEU A 170 8.19 -14.88 17.27
C LEU A 170 9.50 -14.11 17.01
N HIS A 171 10.51 -14.25 17.89
CA HIS A 171 11.81 -13.61 17.69
C HIS A 171 12.74 -14.44 16.80
N THR A 172 12.84 -15.74 17.07
CA THR A 172 13.76 -16.65 16.35
C THR A 172 13.10 -17.38 15.17
N PHE A 173 11.77 -17.32 15.06
CA PHE A 173 10.97 -18.07 14.08
C PHE A 173 11.15 -19.59 14.19
N GLN A 174 11.33 -20.09 15.42
CA GLN A 174 11.55 -21.51 15.70
C GLN A 174 10.56 -22.06 16.73
N ALA A 175 10.31 -23.37 16.66
CA ALA A 175 9.53 -24.07 17.67
C ALA A 175 10.38 -24.33 18.93
N VAL A 176 9.85 -23.99 20.09
CA VAL A 176 10.50 -24.13 21.40
C VAL A 176 9.60 -24.87 22.40
N GLU A 177 10.18 -25.41 23.46
CA GLU A 177 9.45 -26.23 24.44
C GLU A 177 8.86 -25.44 25.60
N GLN A 178 9.46 -24.28 25.91
CA GLN A 178 9.10 -23.49 27.08
C GLN A 178 8.45 -22.18 26.65
N PRO A 179 7.40 -21.72 27.35
CA PRO A 179 6.82 -20.42 27.09
C PRO A 179 7.76 -19.29 27.51
N SER A 180 7.72 -18.20 26.76
CA SER A 180 8.40 -16.94 27.04
C SER A 180 7.51 -15.76 26.63
N LYS A 181 7.98 -14.54 26.87
CA LYS A 181 7.29 -13.31 26.40
C LYS A 181 7.23 -13.20 24.87
N THR A 182 8.08 -13.91 24.14
CA THR A 182 8.14 -13.89 22.67
C THR A 182 7.47 -15.10 22.04
N THR A 183 6.91 -16.03 22.83
CA THR A 183 6.33 -17.26 22.30
C THR A 183 4.81 -17.25 22.27
N ILE A 184 4.22 -17.88 21.27
CA ILE A 184 2.80 -18.24 21.22
C ILE A 184 2.63 -19.76 21.21
N SER A 185 1.63 -20.30 21.90
CA SER A 185 1.33 -21.73 21.81
C SER A 185 1.00 -22.13 20.37
N LEU A 186 1.60 -23.20 19.86
CA LEU A 186 1.26 -23.72 18.53
C LEU A 186 -0.20 -24.19 18.44
N GLN A 187 -0.81 -24.58 19.56
CA GLN A 187 -2.23 -24.92 19.60
C GLN A 187 -3.13 -23.67 19.43
N VAL A 188 -2.73 -22.55 20.05
CA VAL A 188 -3.42 -21.27 19.87
C VAL A 188 -3.27 -20.79 18.43
N LEU A 189 -2.05 -20.87 17.88
CA LEU A 189 -1.78 -20.56 16.49
C LEU A 189 -2.66 -21.39 15.53
N LEU A 190 -2.71 -22.72 15.73
CA LEU A 190 -3.57 -23.64 14.97
C LEU A 190 -5.04 -23.20 15.04
N SER A 191 -5.57 -22.89 16.23
CA SER A 191 -6.98 -22.48 16.39
C SER A 191 -7.35 -21.16 15.69
N MET A 192 -6.37 -20.31 15.41
CA MET A 192 -6.60 -19.02 14.71
C MET A 192 -6.53 -19.14 13.19
N ILE A 193 -5.81 -20.14 12.68
CA ILE A 193 -5.53 -20.36 11.25
C ILE A 193 -6.41 -21.46 10.67
N ASP A 194 -6.90 -22.38 11.50
CA ASP A 194 -7.82 -23.43 11.08
C ASP A 194 -9.22 -22.83 10.84
N PRO A 195 -9.79 -22.92 9.63
CA PRO A 195 -11.17 -22.55 9.37
C PRO A 195 -12.20 -23.48 10.04
N GLY A 196 -11.75 -24.53 10.73
CA GLY A 196 -12.55 -25.66 11.20
C GLY A 196 -12.34 -26.85 10.26
N ILE A 197 -12.33 -28.06 10.81
CA ILE A 197 -11.98 -29.35 10.16
C ILE A 197 -12.46 -29.39 8.70
N ALA A 198 -11.57 -29.00 7.78
CA ALA A 198 -11.74 -29.27 6.37
C ALA A 198 -11.47 -30.75 6.17
N THR A 199 -12.50 -31.50 5.78
CA THR A 199 -12.34 -32.85 5.24
C THR A 199 -11.30 -32.83 4.11
N LEU A 200 -10.62 -33.96 3.86
CA LEU A 200 -9.63 -34.06 2.77
C LEU A 200 -10.24 -33.64 1.41
N ALA A 201 -11.54 -33.87 1.23
CA ALA A 201 -12.31 -33.42 0.06
C ALA A 201 -12.46 -31.88 -0.02
N GLU A 202 -12.65 -31.18 1.11
CA GLU A 202 -12.69 -29.71 1.17
C GLU A 202 -11.31 -29.09 0.95
N ARG A 203 -10.22 -29.75 1.36
CA ARG A 203 -8.84 -29.34 1.00
C ARG A 203 -8.55 -29.50 -0.50
N MET A 204 -9.22 -30.44 -1.17
CA MET A 204 -9.05 -30.73 -2.60
C MET A 204 -10.03 -29.97 -3.50
N ASN A 205 -11.01 -29.28 -2.93
CA ASN A 205 -12.00 -28.53 -3.68
C ASN A 205 -11.67 -27.03 -3.60
N PRO A 206 -11.25 -26.38 -4.70
CA PRO A 206 -10.68 -25.04 -4.60
C PRO A 206 -11.69 -23.98 -4.15
N PHE A 207 -13.01 -24.18 -4.34
CA PHE A 207 -14.05 -23.20 -3.96
C PHE A 207 -15.47 -23.80 -3.81
N PRO A 208 -15.87 -24.30 -2.63
CA PRO A 208 -17.25 -24.07 -2.22
C PRO A 208 -17.32 -23.62 -0.77
N ASP A 209 -17.92 -22.43 -0.59
CA ASP A 209 -18.14 -21.75 0.69
C ASP A 209 -16.86 -21.43 1.48
N GLU A 210 -16.12 -20.43 0.98
CA GLU A 210 -14.95 -19.80 1.62
C GLU A 210 -15.21 -19.51 3.11
N THR A 211 -14.91 -20.50 3.96
CA THR A 211 -14.86 -20.34 5.40
C THR A 211 -13.46 -19.89 5.71
N TYR A 212 -13.32 -18.59 5.96
CA TYR A 212 -12.02 -18.01 6.28
C TYR A 212 -11.74 -18.13 7.77
N PRO A 213 -10.50 -18.47 8.15
CA PRO A 213 -10.13 -18.56 9.54
C PRO A 213 -10.20 -17.18 10.23
N PRO A 214 -10.46 -17.12 11.55
CA PRO A 214 -10.60 -15.86 12.28
C PRO A 214 -9.45 -14.87 12.11
N ILE A 215 -8.21 -15.36 11.87
CA ILE A 215 -7.03 -14.53 11.63
C ILE A 215 -7.18 -13.64 10.38
N MET A 216 -7.95 -14.07 9.37
CA MET A 216 -8.17 -13.27 8.15
C MET A 216 -8.90 -11.96 8.44
N LYS A 217 -9.71 -11.90 9.51
CA LYS A 217 -10.32 -10.65 9.98
C LYS A 217 -9.25 -9.65 10.44
N GLN A 218 -8.18 -10.12 11.07
CA GLN A 218 -7.10 -9.25 11.56
C GLN A 218 -6.29 -8.68 10.40
N PHE A 219 -5.92 -9.52 9.42
CA PHE A 219 -5.27 -9.03 8.20
C PHE A 219 -6.17 -8.05 7.45
N ALA A 220 -7.48 -8.33 7.38
CA ALA A 220 -8.45 -7.41 6.80
C ALA A 220 -8.48 -6.04 7.49
N ALA A 221 -8.52 -6.05 8.82
CA ALA A 221 -8.48 -4.82 9.61
C ALA A 221 -7.18 -4.04 9.38
N GLN A 222 -6.03 -4.72 9.41
CA GLN A 222 -4.72 -4.08 9.23
C GLN A 222 -4.62 -3.38 7.87
N TRP A 223 -5.00 -4.08 6.79
CA TRP A 223 -4.85 -3.54 5.45
C TRP A 223 -5.84 -2.39 5.19
N VAL A 224 -7.10 -2.50 5.63
CA VAL A 224 -8.09 -1.43 5.47
C VAL A 224 -7.69 -0.19 6.25
N VAL A 225 -7.20 -0.37 7.49
CA VAL A 225 -6.73 0.75 8.31
C VAL A 225 -5.53 1.40 7.65
N ASN A 226 -4.51 0.62 7.27
CA ASN A 226 -3.29 1.14 6.66
C ASN A 226 -3.59 1.92 5.37
N PHE A 227 -4.27 1.28 4.42
CA PHE A 227 -4.54 1.88 3.11
C PHE A 227 -5.43 3.13 3.21
N TYR A 228 -6.44 3.12 4.08
CA TYR A 228 -7.27 4.31 4.29
C TYR A 228 -6.52 5.44 4.99
N THR A 229 -5.65 5.13 5.95
CA THR A 229 -4.81 6.15 6.61
C THR A 229 -3.87 6.81 5.60
N GLU A 230 -3.19 6.03 4.77
CA GLU A 230 -2.36 6.54 3.67
C GLU A 230 -3.16 7.43 2.70
N TRP A 231 -4.38 7.01 2.37
CA TRP A 231 -5.30 7.83 1.60
C TRP A 231 -5.57 9.18 2.27
N ASP A 232 -6.07 9.19 3.51
CA ASP A 232 -6.58 10.40 4.16
C ASP A 232 -5.47 11.35 4.59
N GLU A 233 -4.35 10.82 5.10
CA GLU A 233 -3.25 11.62 5.65
C GLU A 233 -2.24 12.05 4.58
N HIS A 234 -2.12 11.32 3.46
CA HIS A 234 -1.05 11.56 2.49
C HIS A 234 -1.55 11.77 1.06
N PHE A 235 -2.23 10.79 0.47
CA PHE A 235 -2.56 10.85 -0.96
C PHE A 235 -3.62 11.89 -1.28
N ARG A 236 -4.63 12.03 -0.42
CA ARG A 236 -5.69 13.03 -0.59
C ARG A 236 -5.15 14.45 -0.63
N HIS A 237 -4.12 14.74 0.17
CA HIS A 237 -3.44 16.03 0.18
C HIS A 237 -2.59 16.25 -1.07
N GLN A 238 -1.91 15.20 -1.55
CA GLN A 238 -1.10 15.27 -2.77
C GLN A 238 -1.97 15.48 -4.01
N LEU A 239 -3.09 14.75 -4.12
CA LEU A 239 -4.08 14.99 -5.18
C LEU A 239 -4.64 16.42 -5.12
N ALA A 240 -4.90 16.93 -3.93
CA ALA A 240 -5.39 18.29 -3.78
C ALA A 240 -4.40 19.33 -4.29
N LEU A 241 -3.10 19.15 -4.00
CA LEU A 241 -2.03 19.99 -4.54
C LEU A 241 -1.93 19.87 -6.07
N ALA A 242 -1.98 18.66 -6.61
CA ALA A 242 -1.91 18.40 -8.06
C ALA A 242 -3.11 19.01 -8.82
N HIS A 243 -4.27 19.07 -8.19
CA HIS A 243 -5.50 19.66 -8.73
C HIS A 243 -5.73 21.12 -8.31
N GLU A 244 -4.77 21.75 -7.62
CA GLU A 244 -4.85 23.13 -7.12
C GLU A 244 -6.13 23.41 -6.29
N CYS A 245 -6.56 22.44 -5.48
CA CYS A 245 -7.77 22.53 -4.65
C CYS A 245 -7.49 22.18 -3.18
N LYS A 246 -8.51 22.25 -2.32
CA LYS A 246 -8.40 21.82 -0.92
C LYS A 246 -8.60 20.30 -0.81
N SER A 247 -7.92 19.65 0.13
CA SER A 247 -8.08 18.20 0.37
C SER A 247 -9.52 17.80 0.68
N THR A 248 -10.33 18.70 1.27
CA THR A 248 -11.77 18.47 1.53
C THR A 248 -12.64 18.42 0.27
N GLU A 249 -12.12 18.94 -0.85
CA GLU A 249 -12.76 18.92 -2.17
C GLU A 249 -12.43 17.62 -2.94
N VAL A 250 -11.31 16.98 -2.62
CA VAL A 250 -11.00 15.62 -3.07
C VAL A 250 -11.94 14.65 -2.36
N ARG A 251 -12.93 14.14 -3.09
CA ARG A 251 -13.96 13.22 -2.61
C ARG A 251 -14.01 12.01 -3.52
N SER A 252 -14.27 10.84 -2.93
CA SER A 252 -14.46 9.59 -3.65
C SER A 252 -15.39 8.69 -2.85
N ASP A 253 -16.44 8.17 -3.50
CA ASP A 253 -17.37 7.22 -2.87
C ASP A 253 -16.66 5.90 -2.52
N TYR A 254 -15.65 5.49 -3.30
CA TYR A 254 -14.80 4.33 -3.03
C TYR A 254 -14.04 4.47 -1.70
N PHE A 255 -13.34 5.60 -1.50
CA PHE A 255 -12.63 5.83 -0.24
C PHE A 255 -13.57 6.12 0.93
N ALA A 256 -14.71 6.77 0.70
CA ALA A 256 -15.73 6.94 1.74
C ALA A 256 -16.26 5.59 2.26
N ASP A 257 -16.39 4.61 1.38
CA ASP A 257 -16.77 3.25 1.74
C ASP A 257 -15.69 2.51 2.54
N LEU A 258 -14.41 2.68 2.16
CA LEU A 258 -13.28 2.17 2.94
C LEU A 258 -13.20 2.84 4.33
N GLY A 259 -13.49 4.13 4.43
CA GLY A 259 -13.53 4.85 5.72
C GLY A 259 -14.60 4.28 6.68
N LYS A 260 -15.77 3.91 6.15
CA LYS A 260 -16.82 3.22 6.93
C LYS A 260 -16.37 1.83 7.36
N MET A 261 -15.71 1.08 6.48
CA MET A 261 -15.16 -0.24 6.82
C MET A 261 -14.08 -0.14 7.90
N ARG A 262 -13.15 0.82 7.78
CA ARG A 262 -12.15 1.13 8.81
C ARG A 262 -12.82 1.40 10.16
N HIS A 263 -13.86 2.22 10.18
CA HIS A 263 -14.60 2.50 11.41
C HIS A 263 -15.17 1.21 12.03
N ASP A 264 -15.75 0.33 11.22
CA ASP A 264 -16.30 -0.94 11.72
C ASP A 264 -15.21 -1.90 12.23
N TYR A 265 -14.04 -1.95 11.59
CA TYR A 265 -12.90 -2.70 12.11
C TYR A 265 -12.40 -2.15 13.45
N VAL A 266 -12.17 -0.83 13.54
CA VAL A 266 -11.56 -0.18 14.71
C VAL A 266 -12.53 -0.10 15.89
N HIS A 267 -13.79 0.29 15.66
CA HIS A 267 -14.74 0.58 16.72
C HIS A 267 -15.78 -0.52 16.95
N ASN A 268 -16.08 -1.33 15.93
CA ASN A 268 -17.07 -2.40 16.01
C ASN A 268 -16.43 -3.81 15.97
N ARG A 269 -15.11 -3.92 16.20
CA ARG A 269 -14.35 -5.19 16.26
C ARG A 269 -14.46 -6.07 15.01
N GLY A 270 -14.65 -5.41 13.85
CA GLY A 270 -14.86 -6.06 12.56
C GLY A 270 -16.25 -6.66 12.41
N ILE A 271 -17.25 -6.13 13.11
CA ILE A 271 -18.68 -6.42 12.89
C ILE A 271 -19.27 -5.27 12.08
N CYS A 272 -19.86 -5.58 10.93
CA CYS A 272 -20.40 -4.59 10.01
C CYS A 272 -21.58 -3.83 10.63
N ARG A 273 -21.49 -2.49 10.59
CA ARG A 273 -22.55 -1.58 11.06
C ARG A 273 -22.68 -0.37 10.14
N ASN A 274 -21.59 0.35 9.94
CA ASN A 274 -21.55 1.53 9.07
C ASN A 274 -21.36 1.14 7.61
N SER A 275 -20.48 0.16 7.33
CA SER A 275 -20.20 -0.29 5.97
C SER A 275 -21.37 -1.04 5.31
N ALA A 276 -22.41 -1.38 6.06
CA ALA A 276 -23.66 -1.91 5.52
C ALA A 276 -24.37 -0.94 4.55
N ARG A 277 -23.99 0.35 4.60
CA ARG A 277 -24.50 1.43 3.75
C ARG A 277 -23.44 1.92 2.74
N ASN A 278 -22.54 1.04 2.36
CA ASN A 278 -21.58 1.31 1.30
C ASN A 278 -22.28 1.45 -0.05
N LYS A 279 -21.75 2.34 -0.90
CA LYS A 279 -22.32 2.64 -2.23
C LYS A 279 -21.66 1.83 -3.34
N VAL A 280 -20.35 1.68 -3.26
CA VAL A 280 -19.48 0.97 -4.21
C VAL A 280 -19.17 -0.43 -3.64
N LEU A 281 -18.56 -0.49 -2.45
CA LEU A 281 -18.06 -1.73 -1.85
C LEU A 281 -19.10 -2.38 -0.92
N LYS A 282 -20.16 -2.95 -1.51
CA LYS A 282 -21.34 -3.52 -0.81
C LYS A 282 -21.13 -4.94 -0.26
N TRP A 283 -19.98 -5.19 0.37
CA TRP A 283 -19.54 -6.54 0.72
C TRP A 283 -20.30 -7.18 1.87
N TYR A 284 -20.82 -6.36 2.79
CA TYR A 284 -21.33 -6.83 4.07
C TYR A 284 -22.69 -6.24 4.40
N ARG A 285 -23.51 -7.02 5.09
CA ARG A 285 -24.76 -6.60 5.73
C ARG A 285 -24.50 -6.30 7.20
N LYS A 286 -25.42 -5.56 7.83
CA LYS A 286 -25.33 -5.22 9.25
C LYS A 286 -25.32 -6.50 10.10
N GLY A 287 -24.31 -6.65 10.96
CA GLY A 287 -24.12 -7.82 11.82
C GLY A 287 -23.12 -8.84 11.27
N ASP A 288 -22.73 -8.74 10.00
CA ASP A 288 -21.76 -9.66 9.41
C ASP A 288 -20.37 -9.50 10.05
N ILE A 289 -19.68 -10.62 10.24
CA ILE A 289 -18.25 -10.61 10.54
C ILE A 289 -17.51 -10.24 9.24
N MET A 290 -16.74 -9.17 9.28
CA MET A 290 -16.11 -8.60 8.10
C MET A 290 -14.82 -9.36 7.74
N ILE A 291 -14.96 -10.44 6.98
CA ILE A 291 -13.84 -11.14 6.35
C ILE A 291 -14.00 -11.08 4.83
N PRO A 292 -13.09 -10.41 4.09
CA PRO A 292 -13.24 -10.25 2.66
C PRO A 292 -13.05 -11.58 1.90
N LYS A 293 -13.97 -11.83 0.97
CA LYS A 293 -13.91 -12.96 0.03
C LYS A 293 -13.01 -12.69 -1.17
N HIS A 294 -12.67 -13.72 -1.95
CA HIS A 294 -11.95 -13.53 -3.21
C HIS A 294 -12.63 -12.51 -4.13
N ALA A 295 -13.95 -12.60 -4.27
CA ALA A 295 -14.75 -11.66 -5.07
C ALA A 295 -14.65 -10.22 -4.56
N ASN A 296 -14.52 -10.02 -3.24
CA ASN A 296 -14.39 -8.70 -2.64
C ASN A 296 -13.05 -8.06 -3.03
N TYR A 297 -11.94 -8.81 -2.96
CA TYR A 297 -10.63 -8.30 -3.38
C TYR A 297 -10.55 -8.01 -4.88
N ARG A 298 -11.20 -8.83 -5.72
CA ARG A 298 -11.33 -8.53 -7.15
C ARG A 298 -12.08 -7.21 -7.36
N GLN A 299 -13.26 -7.07 -6.74
CA GLN A 299 -14.05 -5.85 -6.84
C GLN A 299 -13.27 -4.63 -6.32
N LEU A 300 -12.48 -4.77 -5.25
CA LEU A 300 -11.65 -3.70 -4.71
C LEU A 300 -10.71 -3.11 -5.77
N MET A 301 -10.04 -3.98 -6.53
CA MET A 301 -9.13 -3.55 -7.61
C MET A 301 -9.90 -3.02 -8.82
N GLU A 302 -10.96 -3.70 -9.27
CA GLU A 302 -11.75 -3.31 -10.44
C GLU A 302 -12.53 -2.00 -10.23
N ALA A 303 -12.94 -1.70 -9.00
CA ALA A 303 -13.67 -0.49 -8.65
C ALA A 303 -12.75 0.68 -8.26
N PHE A 304 -11.42 0.51 -8.37
CA PHE A 304 -10.48 1.58 -8.05
C PHE A 304 -10.74 2.80 -8.96
N PRO A 305 -10.98 4.00 -8.40
CA PRO A 305 -11.50 5.14 -9.16
C PRO A 305 -10.39 5.92 -9.88
N SER A 306 -9.55 5.26 -10.69
CA SER A 306 -8.36 5.86 -11.32
C SER A 306 -8.70 7.12 -12.13
N GLU A 307 -9.61 7.00 -13.10
CA GLU A 307 -10.02 8.12 -13.97
C GLU A 307 -10.69 9.27 -13.19
N GLU A 308 -11.52 8.96 -12.19
CA GLU A 308 -12.17 9.97 -11.33
C GLU A 308 -11.12 10.80 -10.58
N LEU A 309 -10.08 10.15 -10.07
CA LEU A 309 -9.02 10.82 -9.32
C LEU A 309 -8.07 11.61 -10.24
N ARG A 310 -7.80 11.10 -11.45
CA ARG A 310 -6.95 11.78 -12.46
C ARG A 310 -7.60 13.03 -13.03
N THR A 311 -8.93 13.04 -13.17
CA THR A 311 -9.68 14.10 -13.86
C THR A 311 -10.52 14.97 -12.92
N LEU A 312 -10.23 14.93 -11.63
CA LEU A 312 -10.94 15.65 -10.57
C LEU A 312 -11.13 17.12 -10.95
N LYS A 313 -12.37 17.50 -11.27
CA LYS A 313 -12.75 18.91 -11.42
C LYS A 313 -13.13 19.41 -10.03
N PRO A 314 -12.46 20.45 -9.48
CA PRO A 314 -12.85 21.04 -8.22
C PRO A 314 -14.33 21.42 -8.31
N SER A 315 -15.18 20.71 -7.58
CA SER A 315 -16.58 21.10 -7.47
C SER A 315 -16.61 22.32 -6.55
N PRO A 316 -17.17 23.47 -6.99
CA PRO A 316 -17.21 24.66 -6.16
C PRO A 316 -17.84 24.30 -4.82
N VAL A 317 -17.10 24.57 -3.75
CA VAL A 317 -17.49 24.21 -2.38
C VAL A 317 -18.88 24.78 -2.11
N THR A 318 -19.89 23.92 -2.09
CA THR A 318 -21.10 24.21 -1.31
C THR A 318 -20.65 24.12 0.14
N VAL A 319 -20.20 25.25 0.70
CA VAL A 319 -19.78 25.34 2.09
C VAL A 319 -20.99 24.99 2.93
N GLN A 320 -21.08 23.73 3.35
CA GLN A 320 -22.09 23.32 4.31
C GLN A 320 -21.83 24.09 5.60
N ARG A 321 -22.88 24.72 6.15
CA ARG A 321 -22.81 25.45 7.40
C ARG A 321 -22.18 24.57 8.47
N GLN A 322 -21.12 25.05 9.10
CA GLN A 322 -20.50 24.36 10.23
C GLN A 322 -21.12 24.85 11.54
N PRO A 323 -21.41 23.97 12.51
CA PRO A 323 -21.94 24.37 13.79
C PRO A 323 -20.86 25.13 14.60
N VAL A 324 -21.22 26.29 15.14
CA VAL A 324 -20.37 27.05 16.05
C VAL A 324 -20.41 26.39 17.42
N LYS A 325 -19.32 25.72 17.83
CA LYS A 325 -19.22 25.07 19.15
C LYS A 325 -18.89 26.10 20.22
N ALA A 326 -19.91 26.61 20.90
CA ALA A 326 -19.77 27.52 22.03
C ALA A 326 -20.92 27.33 23.03
N ASN A 327 -20.67 27.73 24.28
CA ASN A 327 -21.72 27.84 25.31
C ASN A 327 -22.06 29.32 25.48
N ALA A 328 -23.34 29.65 25.46
CA ALA A 328 -23.85 31.00 25.70
C ALA A 328 -24.67 31.02 26.99
N ASP A 329 -24.81 32.21 27.58
CA ASP A 329 -25.69 32.41 28.72
C ASP A 329 -27.15 32.00 28.36
N PRO A 330 -27.88 31.27 29.23
CA PRO A 330 -29.21 30.78 28.92
C PRO A 330 -30.23 31.89 28.63
N GLU A 331 -30.15 33.01 29.35
CA GLU A 331 -31.06 34.13 29.18
C GLU A 331 -30.74 34.89 27.90
N LEU A 332 -29.46 35.05 27.58
CA LEU A 332 -29.02 35.63 26.30
C LEU A 332 -29.46 34.78 25.10
N THR A 333 -29.39 33.45 25.23
CA THR A 333 -29.85 32.51 24.21
C THR A 333 -31.35 32.64 23.98
N ARG A 334 -32.13 32.74 25.05
CA ARG A 334 -33.58 32.95 24.98
C ARG A 334 -33.93 34.27 24.28
N GLN A 335 -33.28 35.36 24.67
CA GLN A 335 -33.50 36.68 24.06
C GLN A 335 -33.12 36.69 22.57
N PHE A 336 -32.02 36.04 22.21
CA PHE A 336 -31.59 35.88 20.81
C PHE A 336 -32.65 35.14 19.98
N LEU A 337 -33.19 34.03 20.48
CA LEU A 337 -34.20 33.24 19.77
C LEU A 337 -35.51 34.03 19.58
N VAL A 338 -35.99 34.69 20.63
CA VAL A 338 -37.20 35.54 20.56
C VAL A 338 -37.00 36.68 19.56
N LYS A 339 -35.81 37.29 19.52
CA LYS A 339 -35.52 38.38 18.62
C LYS A 339 -35.39 37.92 17.16
N ALA A 340 -34.82 36.74 16.92
CA ALA A 340 -34.79 36.13 15.60
C ALA A 340 -36.21 35.82 15.08
N GLU A 341 -37.07 35.29 15.95
CA GLU A 341 -38.48 34.99 15.64
C GLU A 341 -39.28 36.27 15.33
N ASN A 342 -39.14 37.32 16.14
CA ASN A 342 -39.79 38.61 15.90
C ASN A 342 -39.33 39.29 14.60
N LEU A 343 -38.10 39.01 14.15
CA LEU A 343 -37.55 39.51 12.89
C LEU A 343 -37.89 38.61 11.69
N GLY A 344 -38.58 37.48 11.90
CA GLY A 344 -38.93 36.53 10.85
C GLY A 344 -37.74 35.82 10.20
N ILE A 345 -36.58 35.79 10.87
CA ILE A 345 -35.36 35.16 10.35
C ILE A 345 -35.08 33.83 11.05
N THR A 346 -34.40 32.92 10.34
CA THR A 346 -33.99 31.63 10.93
C THR A 346 -32.90 31.85 11.98
N LYS A 347 -32.84 30.94 12.97
CA LYS A 347 -31.80 30.96 14.03
C LYS A 347 -30.39 31.02 13.44
N ASP A 348 -30.20 30.28 12.37
CA ASP A 348 -28.99 30.19 11.57
C ASP A 348 -28.62 31.51 10.87
N ALA A 349 -29.61 32.24 10.31
CA ALA A 349 -29.37 33.56 9.71
C ALA A 349 -29.12 34.65 10.77
N ALA A 350 -29.82 34.58 11.90
CA ALA A 350 -29.59 35.48 13.04
C ALA A 350 -28.18 35.31 13.63
N LEU A 351 -27.68 34.07 13.67
CA LEU A 351 -26.35 33.75 14.16
C LEU A 351 -25.27 34.32 13.23
N ASP A 352 -25.44 34.15 11.92
CA ASP A 352 -24.51 34.71 10.93
C ASP A 352 -24.44 36.24 11.04
N GLN A 353 -25.58 36.93 11.18
CA GLN A 353 -25.62 38.38 11.38
C GLN A 353 -24.93 38.81 12.68
N ALA A 354 -25.17 38.10 13.78
CA ALA A 354 -24.53 38.41 15.06
C ALA A 354 -23.00 38.28 14.98
N LEU A 355 -22.50 37.20 14.35
CA LEU A 355 -21.07 36.97 14.15
C LEU A 355 -20.45 38.02 13.22
N ALA A 356 -21.11 38.33 12.09
CA ALA A 356 -20.63 39.35 11.15
C ALA A 356 -20.58 40.74 11.79
N ASN A 357 -21.61 41.12 12.54
CA ASN A 357 -21.64 42.39 13.26
C ASN A 357 -20.55 42.46 14.35
N TRP A 358 -20.33 41.37 15.08
CA TRP A 358 -19.28 41.31 16.10
C TRP A 358 -17.88 41.42 15.48
N LEU A 359 -17.62 40.75 14.36
CA LEU A 359 -16.37 40.85 13.62
C LEU A 359 -16.14 42.28 13.11
N THR A 360 -17.17 42.87 12.49
CA THR A 360 -17.09 44.23 11.95
C THR A 360 -16.82 45.27 13.06
N ALA A 361 -17.48 45.12 14.21
CA ALA A 361 -17.28 46.00 15.37
C ALA A 361 -15.90 45.90 16.03
N ARG A 362 -15.11 44.85 15.72
CA ARG A 362 -13.78 44.61 16.28
C ARG A 362 -12.65 44.64 15.26
N SER A 363 -12.96 44.89 13.99
CA SER A 363 -11.98 45.00 12.90
C SER A 363 -11.58 46.46 12.61
N GLY A 364 -11.94 47.38 13.50
CA GLY A 364 -11.64 48.81 13.42
C GLY A 364 -10.72 49.28 14.53
#